data_AF-A0A2D7VMT3-F1
#
_entry.id   AF-A0A2D7VMT3-F1
#
_cell.length_a   1.000
_cell.length_b   1.000
_cell.length_c   1.000
_cell.angle_alpha   90.00
_cell.angle_beta   90.00
_cell.angle_gamma   90.00
#
_symmetry.space_group_name_H-M   'P 1'
#
loop_
_entity.id
_entity.type
_entity.pdbx_description
1 polymer ?
#
loop_
_entity_poly.entity_id
_entity_poly.type
_entity_poly.pdbx_seq_one_letter_code
_entity_poly.pdbx_strand_id
1 'polypeptide(L)'
;MYLQNRLDYPTPQYAHVPLVRDRDGAKISKSDGAHPLDPAKPLSALKAAWQFLRQMPMPERVQDPELFWTHAAKTWCIDLLRDAHSAYPDEKTA
;
A
#
# COMPACT_ATOMS: atom_id res chain seq x y z
N MET A 1 1.09 -24.07 -4.27
CA MET A 1 0.84 -25.12 -3.25
C MET A 1 1.58 -26.43 -3.51
N TYR A 2 2.03 -26.73 -4.74
CA TYR A 2 2.66 -28.01 -5.09
C TYR A 2 3.80 -28.45 -4.13
N LEU A 3 4.78 -27.57 -3.85
CA LEU A 3 5.90 -27.91 -2.96
C LEU A 3 5.47 -28.21 -1.51
N GLN A 4 4.52 -27.44 -0.96
CA GLN A 4 4.00 -27.66 0.41
C GLN A 4 3.33 -29.03 0.51
N ASN A 5 2.51 -29.39 -0.49
CA ASN A 5 1.86 -30.69 -0.54
C ASN A 5 2.86 -31.84 -0.67
N ARG A 6 3.98 -31.64 -1.37
CA ARG A 6 5.04 -32.66 -1.49
C ARG A 6 5.84 -32.87 -0.21
N LEU A 7 5.81 -31.90 0.70
CA LEU A 7 6.51 -31.92 1.98
C LEU A 7 5.57 -32.13 3.18
N ASP A 8 4.29 -32.41 2.92
CA ASP A 8 3.24 -32.59 3.94
C ASP A 8 3.09 -31.39 4.90
N TYR A 9 3.28 -30.18 4.39
CA TYR A 9 3.09 -28.94 5.14
C TYR A 9 1.69 -28.34 4.91
N PRO A 10 1.10 -27.69 5.95
CA PRO A 10 -0.12 -26.93 5.76
C PRO A 10 0.10 -25.80 4.76
N THR A 11 -0.90 -25.55 3.92
CA THR A 11 -0.84 -24.41 3.00
C THR A 11 -1.28 -23.13 3.71
N PRO A 12 -0.46 -22.06 3.74
CA PRO A 12 -0.87 -20.77 4.26
C PRO A 12 -1.88 -20.06 3.33
N GLN A 13 -2.56 -19.07 3.89
CA GLN A 13 -3.34 -18.12 3.10
C GLN A 13 -2.40 -17.07 2.48
N TYR A 14 -2.65 -16.71 1.23
CA TYR A 14 -1.86 -15.72 0.49
C TYR A 14 -2.72 -14.49 0.18
N ALA A 15 -2.15 -13.31 0.43
CA ALA A 15 -2.72 -12.03 -0.02
C ALA A 15 -1.71 -11.33 -0.93
N HIS A 16 -2.18 -10.85 -2.09
CA HIS A 16 -1.35 -10.09 -3.04
C HIS A 16 -1.56 -8.60 -2.81
N VAL A 17 -0.46 -7.87 -2.62
CA VAL A 17 -0.47 -6.41 -2.49
C VAL A 17 -0.31 -5.80 -3.89
N PRO A 18 -1.10 -4.76 -4.24
CA PRO A 18 -1.00 -4.10 -5.54
C PRO A 18 0.39 -3.54 -5.81
N LEU A 19 0.82 -3.62 -7.05
CA LEU A 19 2.07 -3.04 -7.50
C LEU A 19 1.85 -1.57 -7.90
N VAL A 20 2.67 -0.68 -7.37
CA VAL A 20 2.73 0.71 -7.82
C VAL A 20 3.35 0.74 -9.22
N ARG A 21 2.64 1.38 -10.15
CA ARG A 21 3.06 1.56 -11.55
C ARG A 21 3.09 3.04 -11.86
N ASP A 22 3.95 3.50 -12.76
CA ASP A 22 3.94 4.88 -13.24
C ASP A 22 2.74 5.19 -14.16
N ARG A 23 2.74 6.40 -14.72
CA ARG A 23 1.67 6.91 -15.61
C ARG A 23 1.55 6.10 -16.91
N ASP A 24 2.63 5.48 -17.36
CA ASP A 24 2.67 4.65 -18.56
C ASP A 24 2.33 3.18 -18.25
N GLY A 25 2.01 2.88 -16.98
CA GLY A 25 1.64 1.55 -16.50
C GLY A 25 2.84 0.63 -16.28
N ALA A 26 4.07 1.15 -16.38
CA ALA A 26 5.29 0.41 -16.09
C ALA A 26 5.52 0.33 -14.57
N LYS A 27 6.12 -0.77 -14.11
CA LYS A 27 6.44 -0.96 -12.69
C LYS A 27 7.49 0.06 -12.28
N ILE A 28 7.22 0.82 -11.22
CA ILE A 28 8.24 1.68 -10.62
C ILE A 28 9.31 0.79 -9.98
N SER A 29 10.56 0.92 -10.42
CA SER A 29 11.71 0.22 -9.83
C SER A 29 12.82 1.19 -9.42
N LYS A 30 13.78 0.70 -8.62
CA LYS A 30 14.93 1.51 -8.16
C LYS A 30 15.82 2.00 -9.30
N SER A 31 15.84 1.29 -10.45
CA SER A 31 16.57 1.73 -11.64
C SER A 31 15.86 2.86 -12.39
N ASP A 32 14.56 3.06 -12.15
CA ASP A 32 13.73 4.00 -12.94
C ASP A 32 13.67 5.40 -12.30
N GLY A 33 14.55 5.70 -11.34
CA GLY A 33 14.63 7.03 -10.73
C GLY A 33 13.41 7.40 -9.89
N ALA A 34 12.73 6.41 -9.29
CA ALA A 34 11.60 6.61 -8.40
C ALA A 34 11.90 7.71 -7.36
N HIS A 35 11.00 8.68 -7.24
CA HIS A 35 11.19 9.80 -6.31
C HIS A 35 11.39 9.29 -4.88
N PRO A 36 12.45 9.76 -4.17
CA PRO A 36 12.64 9.39 -2.78
C PRO A 36 11.52 9.97 -1.92
N LEU A 37 11.21 9.27 -0.83
CA LEU A 37 10.33 9.82 0.20
C LEU A 37 11.03 10.99 0.90
N ASP A 38 10.30 12.07 1.15
CA ASP A 38 10.77 13.19 1.97
C ASP A 38 10.69 12.80 3.46
N PRO A 39 11.83 12.59 4.15
CA PRO A 39 11.82 12.21 5.56
C PRO A 39 11.31 13.34 6.48
N ALA A 40 11.26 14.59 6.01
CA ALA A 40 10.67 15.70 6.75
C ALA A 40 9.13 15.70 6.69
N LYS A 41 8.52 14.94 5.77
CA LYS A 41 7.05 14.87 5.59
C LYS A 41 6.53 13.42 5.52
N PRO A 42 6.88 12.56 6.49
CA PRO A 42 6.58 11.12 6.42
C PRO A 42 5.08 10.81 6.40
N LEU A 43 4.27 11.63 7.07
CA LEU A 43 2.83 11.42 7.16
C LEU A 43 2.13 11.51 5.79
N SER A 44 2.64 12.35 4.88
CA SER A 44 2.07 12.49 3.54
C SER A 44 2.20 11.19 2.74
N ALA A 45 3.40 10.60 2.76
CA ALA A 45 3.68 9.31 2.12
C ALA A 45 2.87 8.17 2.74
N LEU A 46 2.74 8.15 4.07
CA LEU A 46 1.94 7.16 4.79
C LEU A 46 0.45 7.24 4.42
N LYS A 47 -0.12 8.45 4.36
CA LYS A 47 -1.52 8.66 3.95
C LYS A 47 -1.74 8.27 2.48
N ALA A 48 -0.79 8.59 1.59
CA ALA A 48 -0.85 8.16 0.19
C ALA A 48 -0.80 6.62 0.05
N ALA A 49 0.10 5.95 0.78
CA ALA A 49 0.16 4.50 0.80
C ALA A 49 -1.12 3.87 1.36
N TRP A 50 -1.69 4.45 2.43
CA TRP A 50 -2.95 4.00 3.03
C TRP A 50 -4.12 4.05 2.04
N GLN A 51 -4.22 5.14 1.29
CA GLN A 51 -5.21 5.31 0.22
C GLN A 51 -4.96 4.34 -0.95
N PHE A 52 -3.71 4.15 -1.38
CA PHE A 52 -3.35 3.19 -2.42
C PHE A 52 -3.72 1.75 -2.03
N LEU A 53 -3.58 1.41 -0.76
CA LEU A 53 -4.01 0.14 -0.18
C LEU A 53 -5.53 0.07 0.07
N ARG A 54 -6.30 1.03 -0.45
CA ARG A 54 -7.78 1.12 -0.41
C ARG A 54 -8.37 1.07 1.00
N GLN A 55 -7.59 1.45 2.01
CA GLN A 55 -8.06 1.46 3.37
C GLN A 55 -9.03 2.63 3.61
N MET A 56 -9.85 2.53 4.65
CA MET A 56 -10.81 3.57 5.00
C MET A 56 -10.10 4.91 5.30
N PRO A 57 -10.65 6.07 4.90
CA PRO A 57 -9.98 7.36 5.07
C PRO A 57 -9.48 7.61 6.49
N MET A 58 -8.22 8.04 6.59
CA MET A 58 -7.58 8.33 7.87
C MET A 58 -8.26 9.56 8.52
N PRO A 59 -8.70 9.48 9.79
CA PRO A 59 -9.33 10.62 10.46
C PRO A 59 -8.42 11.86 10.54
N GLU A 60 -9.00 13.05 10.47
CA GLU A 60 -8.25 14.32 10.51
C GLU A 60 -7.41 14.50 11.78
N ARG A 61 -7.83 13.90 12.91
CA ARG A 61 -7.05 13.92 14.16
C ARG A 61 -5.70 13.21 14.08
N VAL A 62 -5.45 12.42 13.03
CA VAL A 62 -4.17 11.73 12.83
C VAL A 62 -3.21 12.67 12.11
N GLN A 63 -2.36 13.31 12.92
CA GLN A 63 -1.47 14.41 12.50
C GLN A 63 0.02 14.10 12.65
N ASP A 64 0.38 12.90 13.10
CA ASP A 64 1.77 12.45 13.18
C ASP A 64 1.89 10.94 12.88
N PRO A 65 3.11 10.43 12.62
CA PRO A 65 3.33 9.02 12.30
C PRO A 65 2.95 8.03 13.40
N GLU A 66 3.07 8.39 14.68
CA GLU A 66 2.77 7.49 15.80
C GLU A 66 1.26 7.26 15.91
N LEU A 67 0.47 8.34 15.82
CA LEU A 67 -0.99 8.25 15.74
C LEU A 67 -1.44 7.51 14.47
N PHE A 68 -0.73 7.69 13.35
CA PHE A 68 -0.99 6.96 12.12
C PHE A 68 -0.86 5.46 12.35
N TRP A 69 0.28 4.98 12.86
CA TRP A 69 0.50 3.55 13.07
C TRP A 69 -0.46 2.95 14.10
N THR A 70 -0.74 3.69 15.16
CA THR A 70 -1.73 3.29 16.18
C THR A 70 -3.12 3.10 15.59
N HIS A 71 -3.55 3.99 14.68
CA HIS A 71 -4.85 3.89 14.02
C HIS A 71 -4.86 2.80 12.94
N ALA A 72 -3.83 2.79 12.08
CA ALA A 72 -3.69 1.88 10.96
C ALA A 72 -3.73 0.42 11.40
N ALA A 73 -2.96 0.05 12.44
CA ALA A 73 -2.93 -1.32 12.96
C ALA A 73 -4.30 -1.79 13.48
N LYS A 74 -5.12 -0.87 14.03
CA LYS A 74 -6.45 -1.18 14.57
C LYS A 74 -7.53 -1.30 13.51
N THR A 75 -7.36 -0.61 12.38
CA THR A 75 -8.41 -0.44 11.36
C THR A 75 -8.08 -1.11 10.04
N TRP A 76 -6.92 -1.74 9.94
CA TRP A 76 -6.50 -2.49 8.76
C TRP A 76 -7.51 -3.57 8.37
N CYS A 77 -7.84 -3.62 7.08
CA CYS A 77 -8.69 -4.65 6.51
C CYS A 77 -8.04 -5.21 5.24
N ILE A 78 -7.61 -6.47 5.31
CA ILE A 78 -6.92 -7.16 4.21
C ILE A 78 -7.83 -7.39 3.00
N ASP A 79 -9.14 -7.57 3.22
CA ASP A 79 -10.11 -7.80 2.15
C ASP A 79 -10.26 -6.59 1.22
N LEU A 80 -9.94 -5.38 1.69
CA LEU A 80 -9.97 -4.17 0.85
C LEU A 80 -8.85 -4.15 -0.21
N LEU A 81 -7.83 -5.01 -0.07
CA LEU A 81 -6.82 -5.19 -1.12
C LEU A 81 -7.34 -5.99 -2.32
N ARG A 82 -8.50 -6.66 -2.18
CA ARG A 82 -9.09 -7.43 -3.28
C ARG A 82 -9.39 -6.50 -4.44
N ASP A 83 -8.98 -6.92 -5.64
CA ASP A 83 -9.11 -6.16 -6.88
C ASP A 83 -8.47 -4.77 -6.85
N ALA A 84 -7.56 -4.49 -5.90
CA ALA A 84 -6.73 -3.30 -5.96
C ALA A 84 -5.82 -3.43 -7.20
N HIS A 85 -6.22 -2.75 -8.27
CA HIS A 85 -5.41 -2.57 -9.46
C HIS A 85 -4.82 -1.16 -9.41
N SER A 86 -3.63 -0.98 -9.97
CA SER A 86 -2.99 0.34 -10.07
C SER A 86 -3.91 1.27 -10.86
N ALA A 87 -4.62 2.15 -10.16
CA ALA A 87 -5.23 3.34 -10.72
C ALA A 87 -4.47 4.51 -10.12
N TYR A 88 -3.63 5.15 -10.91
CA TYR A 88 -3.05 6.43 -10.54
C TYR A 88 -4.21 7.42 -10.37
N PRO A 89 -4.33 8.13 -9.23
CA PRO A 89 -5.27 9.24 -9.16
C PRO A 89 -4.84 10.33 -10.15
N ASP A 90 -5.77 10.80 -10.97
CA ASP A 90 -5.55 11.93 -11.89
C ASP A 90 -5.01 13.13 -11.11
N GLU A 91 -3.83 13.63 -11.50
CA GLU A 91 -3.35 14.95 -11.11
C GLU A 91 -4.23 16.02 -11.77
N LYS A 92 -5.44 16.21 -11.22
CA LYS A 92 -6.27 17.40 -11.46
C LYS A 92 -6.59 18.13 -10.16
N THR A 93 -5.61 18.22 -9.27
CA THR A 93 -5.59 19.31 -8.28
C THR A 93 -4.13 19.70 -8.04
N ALA A 94 -3.68 20.65 -8.86
CA ALA A 94 -2.56 21.53 -8.56
C ALA A 94 -3.02 22.59 -7.53
#